data_AF-A0A419DCU7-F1
#
_entry.id   AF-A0A419DCU7-F1
#
_cell.length_a   1.000
_cell.length_b   1.000
_cell.length_c   1.000
_cell.angle_alpha   90.00
_cell.angle_beta   90.00
_cell.angle_gamma   90.00
#
_symmetry.space_group_name_H-M   'P 1'
#
loop_
_entity.id
_entity.type
_entity.pdbx_description
1 polymer ?
#
loop_
_entity_poly.entity_id
_entity_poly.type
_entity_poly.pdbx_seq_one_letter_code
_entity_poly.pdbx_strand_id
1 'polypeptide(L)'
;MVIMGKGRTYEPETCSGAIRNALAKSAGRASAEELFNVVKRQGHWTDDNIWQEMLSHTVNLPASYHHYAGVTPAQRFLYLREDGNYEMYDPAWHGRFQIGKRTV
;
A
#
# COMPACT_ATOMS: atom_id res chain seq x y z
N MET A 1 25.87 -9.54 -36.68
CA MET A 1 25.85 -9.24 -35.24
C MET A 1 24.83 -8.14 -35.02
N VAL A 2 23.61 -8.50 -34.62
CA VAL A 2 22.54 -7.53 -34.32
C VAL A 2 22.61 -7.24 -32.83
N ILE A 3 22.89 -6.01 -32.46
CA ILE A 3 22.84 -5.54 -31.08
C ILE A 3 21.36 -5.31 -30.75
N MET A 4 20.74 -6.24 -30.02
CA MET A 4 19.40 -6.02 -29.47
C MET A 4 19.50 -5.01 -28.33
N GLY A 5 19.02 -3.80 -28.56
CA GLY A 5 18.85 -2.79 -27.52
C GLY A 5 17.88 -3.27 -26.45
N LYS A 6 18.23 -3.08 -25.17
CA LYS A 6 17.35 -3.37 -24.02
C LYS A 6 16.05 -2.57 -24.18
N GLY A 7 14.95 -3.25 -24.50
CA GLY A 7 13.62 -2.67 -24.47
C GLY A 7 13.31 -2.16 -23.06
N ARG A 8 12.88 -0.91 -22.92
CA ARG A 8 12.32 -0.40 -21.67
C ARG A 8 11.00 -1.14 -21.43
N THR A 9 10.93 -1.97 -20.39
CA THR A 9 9.66 -2.50 -19.91
C THR A 9 8.85 -1.35 -19.32
N TYR A 10 7.63 -1.16 -19.81
CA TYR A 10 6.65 -0.25 -19.22
C TYR A 10 5.85 -1.03 -18.18
N GLU A 11 6.07 -0.71 -16.90
CA GLU A 11 5.22 -1.19 -15.81
C GLU A 11 4.15 -0.11 -15.56
N PRO A 12 2.85 -0.38 -15.81
CA PRO A 12 1.80 0.59 -15.55
C PRO A 12 1.73 0.92 -14.05
N GLU A 13 1.54 2.20 -13.74
CA GLU A 13 1.36 2.63 -12.35
C GLU A 13 0.09 2.02 -11.75
N THR A 14 0.22 1.40 -10.59
CA THR A 14 -0.90 0.81 -9.84
C THR A 14 -1.36 1.76 -8.75
N CYS A 15 -2.64 1.71 -8.36
CA CYS A 15 -3.15 2.54 -7.25
C CYS A 15 -2.37 2.26 -5.94
N SER A 16 -2.09 0.99 -5.64
CA SER A 16 -1.22 0.61 -4.52
C SER A 16 0.22 1.13 -4.66
N GLY A 17 0.75 1.21 -5.87
CA GLY A 17 2.01 1.90 -6.18
C GLY A 17 1.97 3.39 -5.86
N ALA A 18 0.91 4.09 -6.30
CA ALA A 18 0.71 5.51 -6.01
C ALA A 18 0.57 5.78 -4.51
N ILE A 19 -0.14 4.93 -3.76
CA ILE A 19 -0.27 5.01 -2.30
C ILE A 19 1.11 4.82 -1.63
N ARG A 20 1.89 3.80 -2.02
CA ARG A 20 3.26 3.60 -1.50
C ARG A 20 4.16 4.80 -1.75
N ASN A 21 4.09 5.36 -2.96
CA ASN A 21 4.87 6.54 -3.33
C ASN A 21 4.46 7.77 -2.52
N ALA A 22 3.16 7.96 -2.27
CA ALA A 22 2.64 9.04 -1.41
C ALA A 22 3.15 8.91 0.03
N LEU A 23 3.12 7.70 0.58
CA LEU A 23 3.61 7.42 1.93
C LEU A 23 5.12 7.61 2.06
N ALA A 24 5.89 7.14 1.07
CA ALA A 24 7.35 7.33 1.03
C ALA A 24 7.73 8.82 0.98
N LYS A 25 6.99 9.64 0.21
CA LYS A 25 7.18 11.10 0.16
C LYS A 25 6.82 11.81 1.48
N SER A 26 6.01 11.17 2.32
CA SER A 26 5.59 11.68 3.63
C SER A 26 6.49 11.15 4.76
N ALA A 27 7.78 10.95 4.48
CA ALA A 27 8.74 10.35 5.43
C ALA A 27 8.28 8.99 6.01
N GLY A 28 7.45 8.25 5.28
CA GLY A 28 6.94 6.94 5.68
C GLY A 28 5.73 6.97 6.62
N ARG A 29 5.15 8.14 6.93
CA ARG A 29 3.96 8.27 7.79
C ARG A 29 3.01 9.36 7.28
N ALA A 30 1.73 9.05 7.18
CA ALA A 30 0.71 10.01 6.75
C ALA A 30 -0.68 9.58 7.21
N SER A 31 -1.58 10.55 7.34
CA SER A 31 -2.99 10.28 7.58
C SER A 31 -3.67 9.69 6.35
N ALA A 32 -4.85 9.10 6.57
CA ALA A 32 -5.67 8.56 5.50
C ALA A 32 -5.99 9.63 4.43
N GLU A 33 -6.34 10.82 4.89
CA GLU A 33 -6.73 11.96 4.05
C GLU A 33 -5.56 12.52 3.25
N GLU A 34 -4.36 12.60 3.84
CA GLU A 34 -3.15 13.03 3.12
C GLU A 34 -2.81 12.08 1.97
N LEU A 35 -2.81 10.76 2.24
CA LEU A 35 -2.58 9.75 1.21
C LEU A 35 -3.64 9.83 0.11
N PHE A 36 -4.91 9.88 0.50
CA PHE A 36 -6.02 9.98 -0.43
C PHE A 36 -5.89 11.20 -1.34
N ASN A 37 -5.66 12.38 -0.77
CA ASN A 37 -5.54 13.63 -1.53
C ASN A 37 -4.33 13.61 -2.48
N VAL A 38 -3.21 13.02 -2.09
CA VAL A 38 -2.05 12.87 -2.98
C VAL A 38 -2.36 11.99 -4.18
N VAL A 39 -2.99 10.84 -3.96
CA VAL A 39 -3.32 9.87 -5.02
C VAL A 39 -4.44 10.40 -5.91
N LYS A 40 -5.48 11.03 -5.32
CA LYS A 40 -6.62 11.58 -6.05
C LYS A 40 -6.21 12.66 -7.04
N ARG A 41 -5.25 13.51 -6.68
CA ARG A 41 -4.71 14.57 -7.57
C ARG A 41 -4.05 14.04 -8.84
N GLN A 42 -3.68 12.77 -8.89
CA GLN A 42 -3.13 12.16 -10.11
C GLN A 42 -4.23 11.91 -11.16
N GLY A 43 -5.50 11.83 -10.76
CA GLY A 43 -6.66 11.80 -11.67
C GLY A 43 -6.98 10.45 -12.31
N HIS A 44 -6.25 9.38 -11.97
CA HIS A 44 -6.40 8.06 -12.59
C HIS A 44 -7.40 7.12 -11.90
N TRP A 45 -7.76 7.39 -10.63
CA TRP A 45 -8.53 6.48 -9.80
C TRP A 45 -9.77 7.14 -9.20
N THR A 46 -10.85 6.35 -9.05
CA THR A 46 -12.03 6.77 -8.31
C THR A 46 -11.74 6.80 -6.81
N ASP A 47 -12.57 7.51 -6.06
CA ASP A 47 -12.43 7.60 -4.61
C ASP A 47 -12.51 6.21 -3.97
N ASP A 48 -13.49 5.42 -4.42
CA ASP A 48 -13.64 4.02 -4.01
C ASP A 48 -12.41 3.18 -4.33
N ASN A 49 -11.78 3.34 -5.51
CA ASN A 49 -10.56 2.59 -5.82
C ASN A 49 -9.44 2.89 -4.81
N ILE A 50 -9.28 4.16 -4.43
CA ILE A 50 -8.24 4.57 -3.48
C ILE A 50 -8.54 4.02 -2.10
N TRP A 51 -9.77 4.21 -1.60
CA TRP A 51 -10.15 3.72 -0.27
C TRP A 51 -10.08 2.20 -0.16
N GLN A 52 -10.56 1.50 -1.17
CA GLN A 52 -10.52 0.04 -1.24
C GLN A 52 -9.07 -0.46 -1.23
N GLU A 53 -8.14 0.21 -1.91
CA GLU A 53 -6.73 -0.20 -1.89
C GLU A 53 -6.01 0.12 -0.59
N MET A 54 -6.30 1.26 0.04
CA MET A 54 -5.77 1.53 1.38
C MET A 54 -6.25 0.45 2.36
N LEU A 55 -7.53 0.08 2.30
CA LEU A 55 -8.10 -0.96 3.15
C LEU A 55 -7.52 -2.34 2.83
N SER A 56 -7.42 -2.73 1.56
CA SER A 56 -6.92 -4.05 1.11
C SER A 56 -5.47 -4.32 1.53
N HIS A 57 -4.64 -3.28 1.58
CA HIS A 57 -3.21 -3.38 1.88
C HIS A 57 -2.83 -3.12 3.34
N THR A 58 -3.80 -2.79 4.20
CA THR A 58 -3.56 -2.60 5.64
C THR A 58 -3.28 -3.95 6.33
N VAL A 59 -2.14 -4.05 7.02
CA VAL A 59 -1.58 -5.30 7.54
C VAL A 59 -2.14 -5.69 8.90
N ASN A 60 -2.60 -4.74 9.70
CA ASN A 60 -3.15 -4.97 11.04
C ASN A 60 -4.68 -4.85 11.10
N LEU A 61 -5.36 -4.98 9.95
CA LEU A 61 -6.82 -4.92 9.86
C LEU A 61 -7.41 -6.30 9.53
N PRO A 62 -7.98 -7.04 10.49
CA PRO A 62 -8.53 -8.39 10.26
C PRO A 62 -9.60 -8.44 9.16
N ALA A 63 -10.50 -7.44 9.10
CA ALA A 63 -11.54 -7.37 8.08
C ALA A 63 -10.94 -7.35 6.66
N SER A 64 -9.78 -6.72 6.48
CA SER A 64 -9.10 -6.70 5.19
C SER A 64 -8.63 -8.10 4.74
N TYR A 65 -8.21 -8.96 5.66
CA TYR A 65 -7.87 -10.35 5.31
C TYR A 65 -9.08 -11.17 4.88
N HIS A 66 -10.24 -10.89 5.47
CA HIS A 66 -11.49 -11.57 5.14
C HIS A 66 -12.04 -11.13 3.77
N HIS A 67 -12.08 -9.82 3.52
CA HIS A 67 -12.69 -9.27 2.30
C HIS A 67 -11.76 -9.29 1.08
N TYR A 68 -10.43 -9.29 1.28
CA TYR A 68 -9.43 -9.25 0.21
C TYR A 68 -8.50 -10.47 0.29
N ALA A 69 -9.09 -11.66 0.28
CA ALA A 69 -8.36 -12.93 0.37
C ALA A 69 -7.37 -13.17 -0.79
N GLY A 70 -7.54 -12.48 -1.93
CA GLY A 70 -6.59 -12.49 -3.05
C GLY A 70 -5.30 -11.71 -2.80
N VAL A 71 -5.30 -10.80 -1.81
CA VAL A 71 -4.10 -10.04 -1.41
C VAL A 71 -3.35 -10.85 -0.37
N THR A 72 -2.24 -11.47 -0.79
CA THR A 72 -1.39 -12.28 0.09
C THR A 72 -0.81 -11.43 1.22
N PRO A 73 -0.46 -12.04 2.38
CA PRO A 73 0.19 -11.31 3.47
C PRO A 73 1.46 -10.54 3.03
N ALA A 74 2.21 -11.06 2.04
CA ALA A 74 3.41 -10.42 1.51
C ALA A 74 3.11 -9.18 0.64
N GLN A 75 1.89 -9.07 0.10
CA GLN A 75 1.45 -7.92 -0.68
C GLN A 75 0.86 -6.81 0.20
N ARG A 76 0.73 -7.02 1.51
CA ARG A 76 0.27 -6.00 2.47
C ARG A 76 1.48 -5.21 2.96
N PHE A 77 1.34 -3.89 2.98
CA PHE A 77 2.47 -2.98 3.23
C PHE A 77 2.11 -1.69 3.98
N LEU A 78 0.82 -1.47 4.29
CA LEU A 78 0.38 -0.32 5.09
C LEU A 78 0.08 -0.77 6.51
N TYR A 79 0.58 -0.06 7.52
CA TYR A 79 0.24 -0.33 8.92
C TYR A 79 -0.57 0.84 9.48
N LEU A 80 -1.72 0.57 10.10
CA LEU A 80 -2.55 1.57 10.76
C LEU A 80 -2.16 1.69 12.23
N ARG A 81 -1.70 2.86 12.64
CA ARG A 81 -1.32 3.12 14.03
C ARG A 81 -2.51 3.47 14.90
N GLU A 82 -2.30 3.43 16.22
CA GLU A 82 -3.30 3.82 17.23
C GLU A 82 -3.75 5.28 17.08
N ASP A 83 -2.89 6.13 16.54
CA ASP A 83 -3.19 7.54 16.26
C ASP A 83 -3.95 7.75 14.93
N GLY A 84 -4.33 6.67 14.25
CA GLY A 84 -5.07 6.71 12.99
C GLY A 84 -4.22 6.98 11.75
N ASN A 85 -2.89 7.13 11.89
CA ASN A 85 -2.01 7.31 10.74
C ASN A 85 -1.57 5.99 10.12
N TYR A 86 -1.31 6.02 8.82
CA TYR A 86 -0.64 4.96 8.10
C TYR A 86 0.87 5.12 8.19
N GLU A 87 1.58 3.99 8.24
CA GLU A 87 3.02 3.94 8.07
C GLU A 87 3.47 2.77 7.19
N MET A 88 4.67 2.91 6.61
CA MET A 88 5.26 1.87 5.77
C MET A 88 5.58 0.66 6.62
N TYR A 89 5.04 -0.49 6.26
CA TYR A 89 5.26 -1.71 7.02
C TYR A 89 6.70 -2.23 6.87
N ASP A 90 7.35 -2.41 8.00
CA ASP A 90 8.64 -3.08 8.19
C ASP A 90 8.48 -4.21 9.22
N PRO A 91 8.54 -5.49 8.83
CA PRO A 91 8.34 -6.60 9.76
C PRO A 91 9.43 -6.71 10.84
N ALA A 92 10.61 -6.14 10.64
CA ALA A 92 11.67 -6.15 11.65
C ALA A 92 11.37 -5.17 12.79
N TRP A 93 10.72 -4.05 12.48
CA TRP A 93 10.36 -3.03 13.47
C TRP A 93 8.95 -3.23 14.04
N HIS A 94 7.95 -3.49 13.18
CA HIS A 94 6.55 -3.61 13.59
C HIS A 94 6.18 -5.02 14.10
N GLY A 95 7.02 -6.01 13.83
CA GLY A 95 6.71 -7.43 14.02
C GLY A 95 5.95 -8.02 12.83
N ARG A 96 5.77 -9.34 12.84
CA ARG A 96 5.06 -10.03 11.75
C ARG A 96 3.58 -10.12 12.06
N PHE A 97 2.74 -10.06 11.02
CA PHE A 97 1.29 -10.13 11.15
C PHE A 97 0.70 -11.31 10.39
N GLN A 98 -0.28 -11.96 11.01
CA GLN A 98 -1.13 -13.00 10.41
C GLN A 98 -2.59 -12.68 10.73
N ILE A 99 -3.42 -12.52 9.69
CA ILE A 99 -4.86 -12.21 9.80
C ILE A 99 -5.10 -10.97 10.70
N GLY A 100 -4.33 -9.91 10.47
CA GLY A 100 -4.43 -8.66 11.21
C GLY A 100 -3.88 -8.71 12.65
N LYS A 101 -3.36 -9.86 13.12
CA LYS A 101 -2.79 -10.01 14.46
C LYS A 101 -1.27 -10.15 14.40
N ARG A 102 -0.57 -9.43 15.29
CA ARG A 102 0.88 -9.58 15.44
C ARG A 102 1.22 -10.96 16.02
N THR A 103 2.22 -11.64 15.48
CA THR A 103 2.60 -13.01 15.87
C THR A 103 4.01 -13.13 16.44
N VAL A 104 4.92 -12.23 16.09
CA VAL A 104 6.29 -12.11 16.63
C VAL A 104 6.76 -10.66 16.64
#